data_AF-A0A0D2IWP4-F1
#
_entry.id   AF-A0A0D2IWP4-F1
#
_cell.length_a   1.000
_cell.length_b   1.000
_cell.length_c   1.000
_cell.angle_alpha   90.00
_cell.angle_beta   90.00
_cell.angle_gamma   90.00
#
_symmetry.space_group_name_H-M   'P 1'
#
loop_
_entity.id
_entity.type
_entity.pdbx_description
1 polymer ?
#
loop_
_entity_poly.entity_id
_entity_poly.type
_entity_poly.pdbx_seq_one_letter_code
_entity_poly.pdbx_strand_id
1 'polypeptide(L)'
;MGPGDLAARQEIGRHRLLFVFAGGAGSQIPVAPAYENRGAFKGTALHSVEYRNPDAWAGKHGIVIGTGNTAHDTVEDMLSAGLASVTVGA
;
A
#
# COMPACT_ATOMS: atom_id res chain seq x y z
N MET A 1 30.25 -32.07 55.32
CA MET A 1 30.56 -30.76 54.70
C MET A 1 32.03 -30.74 54.31
N GLY A 2 32.30 -30.63 53.02
CA GLY A 2 33.59 -30.27 52.43
C GLY A 2 33.29 -29.43 51.19
N PRO A 3 34.05 -28.35 50.92
CA PRO A 3 33.69 -27.32 49.93
C PRO A 3 33.79 -27.93 48.53
N GLY A 4 32.80 -27.85 47.64
CA GLY A 4 32.02 -26.66 47.34
C GLY A 4 32.76 -25.89 46.24
N ASP A 5 32.12 -25.78 45.07
CA ASP A 5 32.54 -25.04 43.88
C ASP A 5 33.67 -25.67 43.04
N LEU A 6 33.55 -25.88 41.74
CA LEU A 6 32.77 -25.16 40.75
C LEU A 6 32.60 -26.09 39.55
N ALA A 7 31.51 -26.88 39.52
CA ALA A 7 31.01 -27.36 38.25
C ALA A 7 30.73 -26.10 37.43
N ALA A 8 31.55 -25.82 36.42
CA ALA A 8 31.37 -24.71 35.50
C ALA A 8 30.03 -24.88 34.81
N ARG A 9 28.98 -24.38 35.46
CA ARG A 9 27.69 -24.12 34.86
C ARG A 9 27.96 -23.01 33.86
N GLN A 10 28.24 -23.40 32.63
CA GLN A 10 28.18 -22.49 31.50
C GLN A 10 26.74 -22.02 31.44
N GLU A 11 26.48 -20.87 32.04
CA GLU A 11 25.21 -20.19 31.92
C GLU A 11 25.09 -19.77 30.46
N ILE A 12 24.36 -20.57 29.68
CA ILE A 12 24.01 -20.21 28.30
C ILE A 12 23.09 -19.00 28.44
N GLY A 13 23.67 -17.81 28.33
CA GLY A 13 22.94 -16.55 28.40
C GLY A 13 21.73 -16.62 27.48
N ARG A 14 20.53 -16.54 28.06
CA ARG A 14 19.28 -16.51 27.30
C ARG A 14 19.22 -15.19 26.53
N HIS A 15 19.76 -15.16 25.33
CA HIS A 15 19.56 -14.03 24.43
C HIS A 15 18.06 -13.94 24.09
N ARG A 16 17.42 -12.86 24.56
CA ARG A 16 16.05 -12.55 24.17
C ARG A 16 16.11 -11.98 22.76
N LEU A 17 15.79 -12.79 21.76
CA LEU A 17 15.61 -12.33 20.39
C LEU A 17 14.30 -11.51 20.35
N LEU A 18 14.41 -10.24 19.95
CA LEU A 18 13.28 -9.38 19.65
C LEU A 18 13.08 -9.39 18.13
N PHE A 19 11.94 -9.92 17.68
CA PHE A 19 11.52 -9.82 16.28
C PHE A 19 10.62 -8.60 16.11
N VAL A 20 11.02 -7.70 15.21
CA VAL A 20 10.21 -6.54 14.81
C VAL A 20 9.72 -6.77 13.39
N PHE A 21 8.40 -6.87 13.22
CA PHE A 21 7.78 -6.97 11.90
C PHE A 21 7.50 -5.57 11.36
N ALA A 22 8.24 -5.19 10.31
CA ALA A 22 8.10 -3.91 9.61
C ALA A 22 7.70 -4.11 8.14
N GLY A 23 6.89 -5.13 7.85
CA GLY A 23 6.50 -5.53 6.49
C GLY A 23 5.39 -4.69 5.84
N GLY A 24 4.88 -3.65 6.53
CA GLY A 24 3.75 -2.85 6.07
C GLY A 24 2.38 -3.46 6.36
N ALA A 25 1.32 -2.65 6.26
CA ALA A 25 -0.05 -3.02 6.63
C ALA A 25 -0.88 -3.63 5.49
N GLY A 26 -0.23 -4.28 4.50
CA GLY A 26 -0.93 -4.94 3.39
C GLY A 26 -1.48 -4.03 2.29
N SER A 27 -1.34 -2.71 2.38
CA SER A 27 -1.79 -1.75 1.36
C SER A 27 -1.10 -1.89 -0.02
N GLN A 28 -0.14 -2.80 -0.14
CA GLN A 28 0.56 -3.13 -1.39
C GLN A 28 -0.17 -4.20 -2.21
N ILE A 29 -1.14 -4.91 -1.61
CA ILE A 29 -1.95 -5.93 -2.29
C ILE A 29 -3.20 -5.23 -2.85
N PRO A 30 -3.36 -5.11 -4.18
CA PRO A 30 -4.47 -4.38 -4.76
C PRO A 30 -5.80 -5.10 -4.51
N VAL A 31 -6.81 -4.32 -4.15
CA VAL A 31 -8.20 -4.79 -4.03
C VAL A 31 -9.05 -3.90 -4.92
N ALA A 32 -9.48 -4.45 -6.05
CA ALA A 32 -10.34 -3.75 -7.00
C ALA A 32 -11.78 -4.28 -6.92
N PRO A 33 -12.80 -3.39 -6.91
CA PRO A 33 -14.18 -3.82 -7.02
C PRO A 33 -14.45 -4.52 -8.35
N ALA A 34 -15.33 -5.52 -8.32
CA ALA A 34 -15.85 -6.17 -9.51
C ALA A 34 -17.02 -5.36 -10.06
N TYR A 35 -16.94 -4.99 -11.33
CA TYR A 35 -18.03 -4.34 -12.04
C TYR A 35 -18.53 -5.26 -13.14
N GLU A 36 -19.85 -5.41 -13.22
CA GLU A 36 -20.48 -6.06 -14.37
C GLU A 36 -20.11 -5.31 -15.65
N ASN A 37 -19.88 -6.05 -16.74
CA ASN A 37 -19.53 -5.50 -18.04
C ASN A 37 -18.30 -4.57 -18.05
N ARG A 38 -17.33 -4.77 -17.15
CA ARG A 38 -16.07 -4.00 -17.12
C ARG A 38 -15.40 -3.87 -18.51
N GLY A 39 -15.45 -4.90 -19.35
CA GLY A 39 -14.88 -4.88 -20.71
C GLY A 39 -15.64 -4.03 -21.75
N ALA A 40 -16.84 -3.55 -21.42
CA ALA A 40 -17.58 -2.60 -22.24
C ALA A 40 -16.95 -1.20 -22.17
N PHE A 41 -16.33 -0.84 -21.03
CA PHE A 41 -15.59 0.40 -20.90
C PHE A 41 -14.37 0.39 -21.82
N LYS A 42 -14.23 1.41 -22.65
CA LYS A 42 -13.15 1.54 -23.64
C LYS A 42 -12.05 2.51 -23.20
N GLY A 43 -12.20 3.14 -22.04
CA GLY A 43 -11.14 3.96 -21.45
C GLY A 43 -10.14 3.12 -20.66
N THR A 44 -9.14 3.79 -20.10
CA THR A 44 -8.14 3.16 -19.25
C THR A 44 -8.69 2.97 -17.83
N ALA A 45 -8.57 1.75 -17.29
CA ALA A 45 -8.94 1.43 -15.91
C ALA A 45 -7.79 0.67 -15.23
N LEU A 46 -7.32 1.17 -14.09
CA LEU A 46 -6.18 0.63 -13.34
C LEU A 46 -6.39 0.74 -11.83
N HIS A 47 -5.70 -0.07 -11.04
CA HIS A 47 -5.60 0.15 -9.59
C HIS A 47 -4.44 1.11 -9.29
N SER A 48 -4.51 1.84 -8.18
CA SER A 48 -3.45 2.78 -7.76
C SER A 48 -2.04 2.18 -7.65
N VAL A 49 -1.88 0.86 -7.55
CA VAL A 49 -0.55 0.21 -7.54
C VAL A 49 0.13 0.26 -8.91
N GLU A 50 -0.67 0.46 -9.96
CA GLU A 50 -0.22 0.58 -11.35
C GLU A 50 -0.03 2.05 -11.76
N TYR A 51 -0.51 3.00 -10.95
CA TYR A 51 -0.33 4.43 -11.19
C TYR A 51 1.16 4.81 -11.09
N ARG A 52 1.65 5.64 -12.02
CA ARG A 52 3.07 6.03 -12.09
C ARG A 52 3.29 7.53 -12.18
N ASN A 53 2.52 8.22 -13.00
CA ASN A 53 2.58 9.67 -13.19
C ASN A 53 1.25 10.18 -13.78
N PRO A 54 1.02 11.50 -13.73
CA PRO A 54 -0.25 12.07 -14.15
C PRO A 54 -0.31 12.45 -15.65
N ASP A 55 0.82 12.43 -16.36
CA ASP A 55 0.97 13.02 -17.70
C ASP A 55 -0.04 12.49 -18.72
N ALA A 56 -0.35 11.19 -18.66
CA ALA A 56 -1.27 10.53 -19.58
C ALA A 56 -2.73 10.98 -19.41
N TRP A 57 -3.06 11.72 -18.35
CA TRP A 57 -4.44 12.09 -17.98
C TRP A 57 -4.81 13.53 -18.33
N ALA A 58 -3.85 14.34 -18.80
CA ALA A 58 -4.08 15.71 -19.23
C ALA A 58 -5.22 15.77 -20.27
N GLY A 59 -6.18 16.68 -20.05
CA GLY A 59 -7.34 16.88 -20.91
C GLY A 59 -8.40 15.77 -20.84
N LYS A 60 -8.24 14.74 -19.99
CA LYS A 60 -9.22 13.65 -19.85
C LYS A 60 -10.21 13.91 -18.72
N HIS A 61 -11.31 13.17 -18.73
CA HIS A 61 -12.27 13.11 -17.64
C HIS A 61 -12.08 11.77 -16.91
N GLY A 62 -11.92 11.82 -15.58
CA GLY A 62 -11.58 10.67 -14.76
C GLY A 62 -12.60 10.35 -13.67
N ILE A 63 -12.59 9.10 -13.21
CA ILE A 63 -13.27 8.66 -11.99
C ILE A 63 -12.22 8.03 -11.10
N VAL A 64 -12.17 8.44 -9.83
CA VAL A 64 -11.34 7.81 -8.81
C VAL A 64 -12.25 7.12 -7.80
N ILE A 65 -12.02 5.81 -7.63
CA ILE A 65 -12.78 4.97 -6.70
C ILE A 65 -11.98 4.82 -5.40
N GLY A 66 -12.55 5.31 -4.30
CA GLY A 66 -11.96 5.34 -2.97
C GLY A 66 -11.94 6.75 -2.37
N THR A 67 -11.88 6.81 -1.04
CA THR A 67 -11.86 8.06 -0.24
C THR A 67 -10.67 8.13 0.72
N GLY A 68 -9.68 7.24 0.56
CA GLY A 68 -8.45 7.24 1.35
C GLY A 68 -7.37 8.16 0.79
N ASN A 69 -6.24 8.26 1.48
CA ASN A 69 -5.11 9.12 1.10
C ASN A 69 -4.71 8.97 -0.36
N THR A 70 -4.55 7.73 -0.84
CA THR A 70 -4.17 7.46 -2.22
C THR A 70 -5.15 8.05 -3.24
N ALA A 71 -6.46 8.08 -2.94
CA ALA A 71 -7.43 8.69 -3.83
C ALA A 71 -7.22 10.21 -3.90
N HIS A 72 -7.06 10.87 -2.75
CA HIS A 72 -6.82 12.31 -2.67
C HIS A 72 -5.51 12.71 -3.35
N ASP A 73 -4.42 11.99 -3.06
CA ASP A 73 -3.09 12.27 -3.65
C ASP A 73 -3.12 12.10 -5.18
N THR A 74 -3.78 11.04 -5.68
CA THR A 74 -3.91 10.79 -7.13
C THR A 74 -4.75 11.86 -7.81
N VAL A 75 -5.85 12.29 -7.19
CA VAL A 75 -6.72 13.35 -7.71
C VAL A 75 -5.94 14.66 -7.82
N GLU A 76 -5.23 15.04 -6.76
CA GLU A 76 -4.44 16.27 -6.73
C GLU A 76 -3.34 16.25 -7.81
N ASP A 77 -2.63 15.12 -7.94
CA ASP A 77 -1.56 14.94 -8.93
C ASP A 77 -2.10 15.03 -10.37
N MET A 78 -3.22 14.36 -10.66
CA MET A 78 -3.86 14.42 -11.98
C MET A 78 -4.44 15.80 -12.31
N LEU A 79 -5.10 16.47 -11.35
CA LEU A 79 -5.63 17.83 -11.56
C LEU A 79 -4.49 18.84 -11.80
N SER A 80 -3.40 18.72 -11.03
CA SER A 80 -2.20 19.54 -11.21
C SER A 80 -1.57 19.38 -12.60
N ALA A 81 -1.68 18.19 -13.19
CA ALA A 81 -1.23 17.89 -14.56
C ALA A 81 -2.26 18.21 -15.66
N GLY A 82 -3.40 18.80 -15.32
CA GLY A 82 -4.40 19.25 -16.29
C GLY A 82 -5.48 18.23 -16.64
N LEU A 83 -5.81 17.30 -15.74
CA LEU A 83 -7.05 16.51 -15.85
C LEU A 83 -8.25 17.46 -15.97
N ALA A 84 -9.12 17.23 -16.95
CA ALA A 84 -10.21 18.14 -17.27
C ALA A 84 -11.35 18.12 -16.22
N SER A 85 -11.65 16.94 -15.68
CA SER A 85 -12.55 16.81 -14.53
C SER A 85 -12.37 15.47 -13.83
N VAL A 86 -12.78 15.41 -12.57
CA VAL A 86 -12.78 14.16 -11.79
C VAL A 86 -14.05 14.00 -10.98
N THR A 87 -14.57 12.77 -10.92
CA THR A 87 -15.58 12.36 -9.94
C THR A 87 -14.93 11.40 -8.95
N VAL A 88 -15.16 11.62 -7.66
CA VAL A 88 -14.65 10.77 -6.58
C VAL A 88 -15.82 10.09 -5.89
N GLY A 89 -15.74 8.78 -5.69
CA GLY A 89 -16.77 7.97 -5.02
C GLY A 89 -16.19 6.67 -4.48
N ALA A 90 -16.93 5.96 -3.62
CA ALA A 90 -16.52 4.66 -3.07
C ALA A 90 -17.53 3.58 -3.48
#